data_AF-A0A9W9L8T7-F1
#
_entry.id   AF-A0A9W9L8T7-F1
#
_cell.length_a   1.000
_cell.length_b   1.000
_cell.length_c   1.000
_cell.angle_alpha   90.00
_cell.angle_beta   90.00
_cell.angle_gamma   90.00
#
_symmetry.space_group_name_H-M   'P 1'
#
loop_
_entity.id
_entity.type
_entity.pdbx_description
1 polymer ?
#
loop_
_entity_poly.entity_id
_entity_poly.type
_entity_poly.pdbx_seq_one_letter_code
_entity_poly.pdbx_strand_id
1 'polypeptide(L)'
;MSTTQRDQPSPTKSRARQRIDGLRAIFRYRYERDILNDLLYTYKWAVEDGPEGDRLLEVALDIHSLKIQADKVKRAALTVAIEAKDMKYAFYKPGGAWFFHTYVPSACDQFSRQMARRLVAHLEDPELNPATCYYVSQELFLSSHNLPFFK
;
A
#
# COMPACT_ATOMS: atom_id res chain seq x y z
N MET A 1 38.50 12.60 -39.57
CA MET A 1 38.80 12.33 -38.14
C MET A 1 37.65 12.85 -37.33
N SER A 2 36.66 12.00 -36.99
CA SER A 2 35.52 12.39 -36.17
C SER A 2 35.71 11.86 -34.76
N THR A 3 35.72 12.77 -33.81
CA THR A 3 35.91 12.56 -32.38
C THR A 3 34.73 11.80 -31.79
N THR A 4 34.99 10.56 -31.37
CA THR A 4 34.07 9.77 -30.54
C THR A 4 33.97 10.41 -29.16
N GLN A 5 32.85 11.08 -28.87
CA GLN A 5 32.45 11.43 -27.50
C GLN A 5 32.24 10.11 -26.75
N ARG A 6 33.13 9.81 -25.80
CA ARG A 6 32.93 8.74 -24.82
C ARG A 6 31.82 9.17 -23.87
N ASP A 7 30.76 8.36 -23.81
CA ASP A 7 29.82 8.35 -22.69
C ASP A 7 30.58 8.30 -21.37
N GLN A 8 30.49 9.36 -20.58
CA GLN A 8 30.97 9.35 -19.20
C GLN A 8 30.01 8.48 -18.37
N PRO A 9 30.50 7.51 -17.58
CA PRO A 9 29.65 6.79 -16.67
C PRO A 9 29.09 7.76 -15.62
N SER A 10 27.78 7.70 -15.39
CA SER A 10 27.07 8.46 -14.36
C SER A 10 27.81 8.42 -13.01
N PRO A 11 27.85 9.51 -12.22
CA PRO A 11 28.57 9.52 -10.95
C PRO A 11 28.01 8.43 -10.04
N THR A 12 28.85 7.44 -9.73
CA THR A 12 28.54 6.39 -8.76
C THR A 12 28.29 7.08 -7.40
N LYS A 13 27.05 7.01 -6.90
CA LYS A 13 26.70 7.51 -5.56
C LYS A 13 27.72 6.95 -4.55
N SER A 14 28.22 7.77 -3.64
CA SER A 14 29.11 7.28 -2.58
C SER A 14 28.38 6.23 -1.73
N ARG A 15 29.10 5.19 -1.27
CA ARG A 15 28.50 4.11 -0.44
C ARG A 15 27.79 4.65 0.80
N ALA A 16 28.27 5.76 1.37
CA ALA A 16 27.62 6.43 2.50
C ALA A 16 26.26 7.03 2.12
N ARG A 17 26.18 7.71 0.97
CA ARG A 17 24.93 8.30 0.47
C ARG A 17 23.91 7.22 0.12
N GLN A 18 24.34 6.13 -0.51
CA GLN A 18 23.47 4.98 -0.82
C GLN A 18 22.88 4.35 0.44
N ARG A 19 23.65 4.23 1.53
CA ARG A 19 23.13 3.73 2.82
C ARG A 19 22.10 4.67 3.44
N ILE A 20 22.32 5.98 3.38
CA ILE A 20 21.36 6.97 3.90
C ILE A 20 20.05 6.93 3.11
N ASP A 21 20.15 6.89 1.77
CA ASP A 21 18.98 6.81 0.88
C ASP A 21 18.19 5.51 1.15
N GLY A 22 18.88 4.38 1.31
CA GLY A 22 18.25 3.10 1.65
C GLY A 22 17.57 3.10 3.04
N LEU A 23 18.19 3.69 4.06
CA LEU A 23 17.54 3.84 5.38
C LEU A 23 16.28 4.69 5.29
N ARG A 24 16.34 5.84 4.60
CA ARG A 24 15.19 6.72 4.39
C ARG A 24 14.05 5.99 3.67
N ALA A 25 14.36 5.19 2.65
CA ALA A 25 13.37 4.37 1.95
C ALA A 25 12.68 3.38 2.90
N ILE A 26 13.44 2.69 3.75
CA ILE A 26 12.90 1.73 4.73
C ILE A 26 11.98 2.44 5.73
N PHE A 27 12.41 3.57 6.29
CA PHE A 27 11.59 4.35 7.22
C PHE A 27 10.31 4.86 6.56
N ARG A 28 10.41 5.35 5.32
CA ARG A 28 9.24 5.82 4.58
C ARG A 28 8.24 4.69 4.34
N TYR A 29 8.71 3.52 3.92
CA TYR A 29 7.84 2.35 3.76
C TYR A 29 7.13 1.97 5.05
N ARG A 30 7.84 1.93 6.19
CA ARG A 30 7.24 1.64 7.50
C ARG A 30 6.18 2.67 7.88
N TYR A 31 6.49 3.95 7.71
CA TYR A 31 5.56 5.03 8.00
C TYR A 31 4.27 4.95 7.18
N GLU A 32 4.37 4.79 5.86
CA GLU A 32 3.19 4.69 5.00
C GLU A 32 2.38 3.42 5.28
N ARG A 33 3.07 2.32 5.62
CA ARG A 33 2.44 1.06 6.04
C ARG A 33 1.65 1.23 7.33
N ASP A 34 2.23 1.89 8.32
CA ASP A 34 1.59 2.06 9.63
C ASP A 34 0.34 2.94 9.50
N ILE A 35 0.39 4.00 8.69
CA ILE A 35 -0.81 4.78 8.35
C ILE A 35 -1.88 3.93 7.66
N LEU A 36 -1.49 3.06 6.72
CA LEU A 36 -2.47 2.19 6.05
C LEU A 36 -3.16 1.26 7.05
N ASN A 37 -2.40 0.69 7.99
CA ASN A 37 -2.96 -0.14 9.04
C ASN A 37 -3.93 0.66 9.93
N ASP A 38 -3.56 1.87 10.34
CA ASP A 38 -4.42 2.73 11.17
C ASP A 38 -5.72 3.11 10.46
N LEU A 39 -5.66 3.43 9.16
CA LEU A 39 -6.85 3.70 8.35
C LEU A 39 -7.75 2.47 8.22
N LEU A 40 -7.17 1.28 8.06
CA LEU A 40 -7.93 0.03 7.99
C LEU A 40 -8.65 -0.27 9.32
N TYR A 41 -8.00 -0.01 10.46
CA TYR A 41 -8.65 -0.11 11.77
C TYR A 41 -9.76 0.91 11.93
N THR A 42 -9.51 2.17 11.59
CA THR A 42 -10.48 3.26 11.72
C THR A 42 -11.72 3.01 10.87
N TYR A 43 -11.53 2.57 9.62
CA TYR A 43 -12.61 2.19 8.73
C TYR A 43 -13.49 1.10 9.33
N LYS A 44 -12.89 0.05 9.89
CA LYS A 44 -13.64 -1.05 10.51
C LYS A 44 -14.59 -0.52 11.59
N TRP A 45 -14.09 0.35 12.47
CA TRP A 45 -14.88 0.95 13.54
C TRP A 45 -16.00 1.85 13.02
N ALA A 46 -15.71 2.74 12.06
CA ALA A 46 -16.71 3.65 11.49
C ALA A 46 -17.90 2.90 10.88
N VAL A 47 -17.61 1.77 10.25
CA VAL A 47 -18.60 0.94 9.57
C VAL A 47 -19.42 0.06 10.53
N GLU A 48 -18.84 -0.34 11.66
CA GLU A 48 -19.55 -1.09 12.72
C GLU A 48 -20.50 -0.17 13.53
N ASP A 49 -20.18 1.11 13.75
CA ASP A 49 -20.88 1.99 14.72
C ASP A 49 -21.77 3.13 14.12
N GLY A 50 -21.74 3.43 12.81
CA GLY A 50 -22.48 4.59 12.26
C GLY A 50 -24.04 4.50 12.21
N PRO A 51 -24.77 5.61 12.03
CA PRO A 51 -26.20 5.60 11.66
C PRO A 51 -26.42 5.36 10.15
N GLU A 52 -27.53 4.69 9.77
CA GLU A 52 -27.77 4.13 8.41
C GLU A 52 -27.85 5.14 7.25
N GLY A 53 -28.11 6.43 7.50
CA GLY A 53 -28.48 7.39 6.45
C GLY A 53 -27.34 7.93 5.56
N ASP A 54 -26.13 8.09 6.11
CA ASP A 54 -24.99 8.76 5.43
C ASP A 54 -23.77 7.83 5.22
N ARG A 55 -23.86 6.58 5.70
CA ARG A 55 -22.75 5.62 5.72
C ARG A 55 -22.14 5.31 4.35
N LEU A 56 -22.92 5.34 3.27
CA LEU A 56 -22.43 4.97 1.93
C LEU A 56 -21.38 5.95 1.38
N LEU A 57 -21.59 7.26 1.63
CA LEU A 57 -20.66 8.31 1.22
C LEU A 57 -19.38 8.25 2.07
N GLU A 58 -19.52 8.06 3.38
CA GLU A 58 -18.38 7.87 4.29
C GLU A 58 -17.57 6.63 3.91
N VAL A 59 -18.23 5.51 3.64
CA VAL A 59 -17.59 4.28 3.15
C VAL A 59 -16.86 4.50 1.83
N ALA A 60 -17.45 5.23 0.89
CA ALA A 60 -16.81 5.55 -0.39
C ALA A 60 -15.56 6.43 -0.20
N LEU A 61 -15.62 7.43 0.68
CA LEU A 61 -14.50 8.31 1.02
C LEU A 61 -13.37 7.53 1.71
N ASP A 62 -13.72 6.63 2.63
CA ASP A 62 -12.74 5.81 3.32
C ASP A 62 -12.07 4.80 2.38
N ILE A 63 -12.84 4.14 1.50
CA ILE A 63 -12.27 3.26 0.45
C ILE A 63 -11.32 4.05 -0.45
N HIS A 64 -11.67 5.28 -0.81
CA HIS A 64 -10.80 6.15 -1.60
C HIS A 64 -9.50 6.50 -0.84
N SER A 65 -9.62 6.85 0.44
CA SER A 65 -8.47 7.12 1.33
C SER A 65 -7.56 5.90 1.46
N LEU A 66 -8.12 4.71 1.67
CA LEU A 66 -7.41 3.44 1.74
C LEU A 66 -6.67 3.13 0.43
N LYS A 67 -7.29 3.37 -0.73
CA LYS A 67 -6.64 3.20 -2.03
C LYS A 67 -5.45 4.15 -2.20
N ILE A 68 -5.62 5.43 -1.90
CA ILE A 68 -4.52 6.41 -1.97
C ILE A 68 -3.35 5.98 -1.08
N GLN A 69 -3.66 5.51 0.12
CA GLN A 69 -2.65 5.09 1.07
C GLN A 69 -1.95 3.79 0.61
N ALA A 70 -2.68 2.82 0.05
CA ALA A 70 -2.11 1.62 -0.56
C ALA A 70 -1.16 1.95 -1.72
N ASP A 71 -1.48 2.95 -2.55
CA ASP A 71 -0.60 3.44 -3.62
C ASP A 71 0.68 4.09 -3.09
N LYS A 72 0.61 4.81 -1.97
CA LYS A 72 1.81 5.34 -1.30
C LYS A 72 2.70 4.23 -0.77
N VAL A 73 2.11 3.20 -0.14
CA VAL A 73 2.86 2.02 0.32
C VAL A 73 3.52 1.29 -0.84
N LYS A 74 2.82 1.11 -1.96
CA LYS A 74 3.37 0.54 -3.20
C LYS A 74 4.59 1.31 -3.68
N ARG A 75 4.49 2.64 -3.82
CA ARG A 75 5.61 3.48 -4.24
C ARG A 75 6.78 3.38 -3.25
N ALA A 76 6.52 3.44 -1.95
CA ALA A 76 7.56 3.35 -0.93
C ALA A 76 8.28 1.99 -0.95
N ALA A 77 7.55 0.89 -1.18
CA ALA A 77 8.14 -0.44 -1.33
C ALA A 77 9.06 -0.54 -2.54
N LEU A 78 8.64 0.01 -3.69
CA LEU A 78 9.50 0.08 -4.88
C LEU A 78 10.78 0.91 -4.62
N THR A 79 10.68 2.01 -3.86
CA THR A 79 11.86 2.78 -3.44
C THR A 79 12.80 1.96 -2.56
N VAL A 80 12.28 1.15 -1.64
CA VAL A 80 13.11 0.21 -0.84
C VAL A 80 13.83 -0.78 -1.74
N ALA A 81 13.14 -1.35 -2.73
CA ALA A 81 13.72 -2.32 -3.66
C ALA A 81 14.89 -1.73 -4.47
N ILE A 82 14.91 -0.42 -4.72
CA ILE A 82 15.95 0.28 -5.46
C ILE A 82 17.07 0.75 -4.53
N GLU A 83 16.74 1.57 -3.52
CA GLU A 83 17.71 2.30 -2.71
C GLU A 83 18.31 1.46 -1.59
N ALA A 84 17.62 0.42 -1.13
CA ALA A 84 18.08 -0.47 -0.06
C ALA A 84 18.53 -1.86 -0.55
N LYS A 85 18.67 -2.07 -1.88
CA LYS A 85 18.97 -3.37 -2.52
C LYS A 85 20.20 -4.11 -1.98
N ASP A 86 21.20 -3.38 -1.51
CA ASP A 86 22.46 -3.93 -1.02
C ASP A 86 22.51 -3.99 0.53
N MET A 87 21.42 -3.61 1.21
CA MET A 87 21.33 -3.56 2.67
C MET A 87 20.76 -4.87 3.22
N LYS A 88 21.62 -5.70 3.83
CA LYS A 88 21.24 -7.01 4.41
C LYS A 88 20.02 -6.96 5.35
N TYR A 89 19.87 -5.88 6.12
CA TYR A 89 18.78 -5.71 7.09
C TYR A 89 17.43 -5.33 6.46
N ALA A 90 17.42 -4.82 5.22
CA ALA A 90 16.18 -4.51 4.50
C ALA A 90 15.42 -5.80 4.12
N PHE A 91 16.14 -6.91 3.95
CA PHE A 91 15.64 -8.16 3.37
C PHE A 91 15.46 -9.29 4.39
N TYR A 92 15.21 -8.94 5.65
CA TYR A 92 15.00 -9.93 6.72
C TYR A 92 13.66 -10.68 6.59
N LYS A 93 12.70 -10.20 5.77
CA LYS A 93 11.49 -10.97 5.42
C LYS A 93 11.83 -12.05 4.37
N PRO A 94 11.23 -13.26 4.44
CA PRO A 94 11.35 -14.27 3.38
C PRO A 94 10.98 -13.67 2.03
N GLY A 95 11.86 -13.78 1.04
CA GLY A 95 11.66 -13.23 -0.31
C GLY A 95 12.44 -11.96 -0.63
N GLY A 96 13.12 -11.31 0.33
CA GLY A 96 14.10 -10.27 0.06
C GLY A 96 13.63 -9.18 -0.94
N ALA A 97 14.41 -8.90 -1.99
CA ALA A 97 14.07 -7.87 -2.98
C ALA A 97 12.74 -8.12 -3.69
N TRP A 98 12.38 -9.39 -3.92
CA TRP A 98 11.11 -9.77 -4.53
C TRP A 98 9.90 -9.35 -3.68
N PHE A 99 10.04 -9.35 -2.35
CA PHE A 99 8.97 -8.90 -1.44
C PHE A 99 8.57 -7.45 -1.71
N PHE A 100 9.57 -6.56 -1.81
CA PHE A 100 9.33 -5.13 -2.00
C PHE A 100 9.03 -4.77 -3.45
N HIS A 101 9.64 -5.48 -4.40
CA HIS A 101 9.48 -5.19 -5.83
C HIS A 101 8.19 -5.76 -6.43
N THR A 102 7.72 -6.90 -5.92
CA THR A 102 6.65 -7.68 -6.56
C THR A 102 5.48 -7.92 -5.63
N TYR A 103 5.75 -8.51 -4.45
CA TYR A 103 4.67 -8.96 -3.57
C TYR A 103 3.86 -7.80 -2.99
N VAL A 104 4.53 -6.82 -2.39
CA VAL A 104 3.87 -5.64 -1.81
C VAL A 104 3.06 -4.87 -2.86
N PRO A 105 3.61 -4.48 -4.02
CA PRO A 105 2.83 -3.85 -5.08
C PRO A 105 1.61 -4.65 -5.54
N SER A 106 1.78 -5.96 -5.75
CA SER A 106 0.68 -6.83 -6.18
C SER A 106 -0.42 -6.92 -5.12
N ALA A 107 -0.05 -7.01 -3.84
CA ALA A 107 -0.99 -7.03 -2.73
C ALA A 107 -1.79 -5.71 -2.64
N CYS A 108 -1.14 -4.54 -2.76
CA CYS A 108 -1.82 -3.24 -2.78
C CYS A 108 -2.78 -3.11 -3.99
N ASP A 109 -2.38 -3.61 -5.16
CA ASP A 109 -3.22 -3.59 -6.37
C ASP A 109 -4.44 -4.51 -6.24
N GLN A 110 -4.25 -5.72 -5.70
CA GLN A 110 -5.35 -6.66 -5.45
C GLN A 110 -6.32 -6.10 -4.41
N PHE A 111 -5.81 -5.55 -3.31
CA PHE A 111 -6.60 -4.89 -2.29
C PHE A 111 -7.44 -3.76 -2.89
N SER A 112 -6.83 -2.82 -3.60
CA SER A 112 -7.53 -1.69 -4.23
C SER A 112 -8.61 -2.14 -5.22
N ARG A 113 -8.34 -3.17 -6.02
CA ARG A 113 -9.33 -3.73 -6.97
C ARG A 113 -10.50 -4.39 -6.26
N GLN A 114 -10.24 -5.18 -5.21
CA GLN A 114 -11.29 -5.81 -4.42
C GLN A 114 -12.20 -4.74 -3.79
N MET A 115 -11.61 -3.67 -3.27
CA MET A 115 -12.37 -2.57 -2.67
C MET A 115 -13.25 -1.82 -3.65
N ALA A 116 -12.72 -1.48 -4.82
CA ALA A 116 -13.51 -0.83 -5.86
C ALA A 116 -14.67 -1.71 -6.33
N ARG A 117 -14.43 -3.02 -6.56
CA ARG A 117 -15.50 -3.95 -6.97
C ARG A 117 -16.60 -4.07 -5.93
N ARG A 118 -16.24 -4.13 -4.66
CA ARG A 118 -17.22 -4.22 -3.56
C ARG A 118 -18.03 -2.94 -3.46
N LEU A 119 -17.39 -1.78 -3.48
CA LEU A 119 -18.12 -0.50 -3.50
C LEU A 119 -19.12 -0.45 -4.66
N VAL A 120 -18.72 -0.85 -5.88
CA VAL A 120 -19.62 -0.90 -7.03
C VAL A 120 -20.80 -1.86 -6.81
N ALA A 121 -20.53 -3.10 -6.34
CA ALA A 121 -21.58 -4.07 -6.05
C ALA A 121 -22.62 -3.54 -5.04
N HIS A 122 -22.16 -2.76 -4.06
CA HIS A 122 -23.03 -2.15 -3.04
C HIS A 122 -23.76 -0.90 -3.52
N LEU A 123 -23.25 -0.19 -4.52
CA LEU A 123 -23.96 0.91 -5.18
C LEU A 123 -25.07 0.40 -6.13
N GLU A 124 -24.92 -0.82 -6.64
CA GLU A 124 -25.84 -1.43 -7.61
C GLU A 124 -27.03 -2.16 -6.95
N ASP A 125 -26.98 -2.47 -5.64
CA ASP A 125 -28.06 -3.16 -4.90
C ASP A 125 -28.54 -2.36 -3.67
N PRO A 126 -29.66 -1.61 -3.80
CA PRO A 126 -30.23 -0.81 -2.72
C PRO A 126 -30.87 -1.63 -1.58
N GLU A 127 -31.18 -2.92 -1.77
CA GLU A 127 -31.82 -3.76 -0.75
C GLU A 127 -30.82 -4.28 0.29
N LEU A 128 -29.53 -4.30 -0.06
CA LEU A 128 -28.42 -4.64 0.83
C LEU A 128 -28.01 -3.47 1.76
N ASN A 129 -28.58 -2.28 1.61
CA ASN A 129 -28.08 -1.02 2.21
C ASN A 129 -27.87 -1.04 3.75
N PRO A 130 -28.74 -1.64 4.59
CA PRO A 130 -28.52 -1.69 6.04
C PRO A 130 -27.38 -2.64 6.48
N ALA A 131 -27.17 -3.75 5.74
CA ALA A 131 -26.19 -4.79 6.05
C ALA A 131 -24.86 -4.64 5.28
N THR A 132 -24.88 -3.86 4.19
CA THR A 132 -23.77 -3.59 3.27
C THR A 132 -22.52 -3.15 4.00
N CYS A 133 -22.67 -2.18 4.89
CA CYS A 133 -21.56 -1.60 5.64
C CYS A 133 -20.81 -2.70 6.42
N TYR A 134 -21.52 -3.45 7.26
CA TYR A 134 -20.95 -4.53 8.05
C TYR A 134 -20.26 -5.62 7.21
N TYR A 135 -20.83 -6.00 6.07
CA TYR A 135 -20.18 -6.99 5.19
C TYR A 135 -18.91 -6.43 4.53
N VAL A 136 -18.91 -5.17 4.10
CA VAL A 136 -17.71 -4.53 3.54
C VAL A 136 -16.60 -4.43 4.59
N SER A 137 -16.89 -4.08 5.85
CA SER A 137 -15.87 -4.03 6.91
C SER A 137 -15.29 -5.38 7.27
N GLN A 138 -16.14 -6.41 7.43
CA GLN A 138 -15.69 -7.79 7.67
C GLN A 138 -14.79 -8.28 6.55
N GLU A 139 -15.21 -8.10 5.31
CA GLU A 139 -14.43 -8.56 4.18
C GLU A 139 -13.16 -7.71 3.94
N LEU A 140 -13.17 -6.43 4.31
CA LEU A 140 -11.98 -5.57 4.35
C LEU A 140 -10.96 -6.08 5.35
N PHE A 141 -11.42 -6.42 6.53
CA PHE A 141 -10.57 -6.98 7.57
C PHE A 141 -9.95 -8.29 7.09
N LEU A 142 -10.73 -9.21 6.51
CA LEU A 142 -10.21 -10.46 5.95
C LEU A 142 -9.23 -10.24 4.79
N SER A 143 -9.52 -9.32 3.86
CA SER A 143 -8.60 -8.95 2.78
C SER A 143 -7.31 -8.30 3.30
N SER A 144 -7.39 -7.54 4.40
CA SER A 144 -6.24 -6.90 5.04
C SER A 144 -5.32 -7.89 5.76
N HIS A 145 -5.84 -9.00 6.29
CA HIS A 145 -5.02 -10.06 6.91
C HIS A 145 -4.07 -10.74 5.93
N ASN A 146 -4.40 -10.68 4.64
CA ASN A 146 -3.54 -11.19 3.57
C ASN A 146 -2.49 -10.18 3.12
N LEU A 147 -2.54 -8.95 3.62
CA LEU A 147 -1.53 -7.95 3.31
C LEU A 147 -0.23 -8.24 4.09
N PRO A 148 0.94 -8.01 3.46
CA PRO A 148 2.26 -8.16 4.11
C PRO A 148 2.47 -7.33 5.39
N PHE A 149 1.55 -6.42 5.68
CA PHE A 149 1.62 -5.35 6.66
C PHE A 149 1.00 -5.69 8.01
N PHE A 150 0.13 -6.70 8.05
CA PHE A 150 -0.57 -7.17 9.27
C PHE A 150 0.15 -8.33 9.97
N LYS A 151 1.33 -8.73 9.50
CA LYS A 151 2.23 -9.72 10.11
C LYS A 151 3.52 -9.11 10.63
#